data_AF-A0AAW2RSV0-F1
#
_entry.id   AF-A0AAW2RSV0-F1
#
_cell.length_a   1.000
_cell.length_b   1.000
_cell.length_c   1.000
_cell.angle_alpha   90.00
_cell.angle_beta   90.00
_cell.angle_gamma   90.00
#
_symmetry.space_group_name_H-M   'P 1'
#
loop_
_entity.id
_entity.type
_entity.pdbx_description
1 polymer ?
#
loop_
_entity_poly.entity_id
_entity_poly.type
_entity_poly.pdbx_seq_one_letter_code
_entity_poly.pdbx_strand_id
1 'polypeptide(L)'
;MGVNPVGYTYNSIMSSFVKKGYLKEAWGVLQAMGETVNPADIATYNVIIQGLGKMGRADLANAVLDKLMKEGGYLDIVMYNTLINALGKAGRIDEANKLFQQMKTSGINPDVVTYNTLIEVHSKAGRLKDAYKFLKMMLDAGCAPNHVTDTTLDFLEKEIEKLRYQKASIMRSNRDDTS
;
A
#
# COMPACT_ATOMS: atom_id res chain seq x y z
N MET A 1 8.32 9.09 37.77
CA MET A 1 7.85 8.33 36.59
C MET A 1 6.45 8.83 36.25
N GLY A 2 6.32 9.75 35.30
CA GLY A 2 5.03 10.30 34.87
C GLY A 2 4.62 9.69 33.55
N VAL A 3 3.70 8.72 33.58
CA VAL A 3 2.95 8.30 32.39
C VAL A 3 2.15 9.50 31.91
N ASN A 4 2.37 9.97 30.68
CA ASN A 4 1.68 11.14 30.12
C ASN A 4 0.26 10.70 29.68
N PRO A 5 -0.80 10.98 30.47
CA PRO A 5 -2.14 10.42 30.23
C PRO A 5 -2.80 10.97 28.96
N VAL A 6 -2.25 12.05 28.41
CA VAL A 6 -2.86 12.82 27.31
C VAL A 6 -2.81 12.06 25.98
N GLY A 7 -1.71 11.34 25.69
CA GLY A 7 -1.55 10.60 24.42
C GLY A 7 -2.47 9.38 24.30
N TYR A 8 -2.71 8.65 25.40
CA TYR A 8 -3.60 7.48 25.40
C TYR A 8 -5.06 7.87 25.16
N THR A 9 -5.52 8.97 25.76
CA THR A 9 -6.87 9.49 25.57
C THR A 9 -7.10 9.90 24.12
N TYR A 10 -6.16 10.62 23.51
CA TYR A 10 -6.26 10.97 22.09
C TYR A 10 -6.22 9.74 21.18
N ASN A 11 -5.34 8.77 21.44
CA ASN A 11 -5.28 7.53 20.66
C ASN A 11 -6.58 6.73 20.69
N SER A 12 -7.20 6.58 21.87
CA SER A 12 -8.48 5.87 22.01
C SER A 12 -9.65 6.60 21.35
N ILE A 13 -9.74 7.93 21.54
CA ILE A 13 -10.78 8.76 20.92
C ILE A 13 -10.61 8.77 19.39
N MET A 14 -9.38 8.90 18.90
CA MET A 14 -9.05 8.85 17.48
C MET A 14 -9.35 7.50 16.86
N SER A 15 -8.95 6.42 17.52
CA SER A 15 -9.28 5.06 17.09
C SER A 15 -10.80 4.89 16.95
N SER A 16 -11.57 5.41 17.90
CA SER A 16 -13.02 5.35 17.90
C SER A 16 -13.62 6.15 16.75
N PHE A 17 -13.19 7.40 16.56
CA PHE A 17 -13.67 8.27 15.48
C PHE A 17 -13.33 7.71 14.10
N VAL A 18 -12.10 7.26 13.88
CA VAL A 18 -11.70 6.64 12.62
C VAL A 18 -12.54 5.40 12.37
N LYS A 19 -12.69 4.49 13.34
CA LYS A 19 -13.51 3.27 13.19
C LYS A 19 -15.00 3.54 12.93
N LYS A 20 -15.54 4.64 13.45
CA LYS A 20 -16.93 5.06 13.25
C LYS A 20 -17.14 5.93 12.00
N GLY A 21 -16.06 6.29 11.29
CA GLY A 21 -16.13 7.16 10.12
C GLY A 21 -16.36 8.65 10.45
N TYR A 22 -16.15 9.05 11.71
CA TYR A 22 -16.28 10.44 12.19
C TYR A 22 -15.00 11.22 11.86
N LEU A 23 -14.79 11.47 10.56
CA LEU A 23 -13.52 11.97 10.04
C LEU A 23 -13.28 13.45 10.34
N LYS A 24 -14.35 14.25 10.51
CA LYS A 24 -14.21 15.66 10.90
C LYS A 24 -13.72 15.77 12.34
N GLU A 25 -14.27 14.94 13.21
CA GLU A 25 -13.93 14.83 14.62
C GLU A 25 -12.51 14.27 14.78
N ALA A 26 -12.16 13.25 13.99
CA ALA A 26 -10.79 12.76 13.92
C ALA A 26 -9.82 13.87 13.49
N TRP A 27 -10.17 14.68 12.48
CA TRP A 27 -9.33 15.79 12.04
C TRP A 27 -9.18 16.88 13.10
N GLY A 28 -10.26 17.22 13.82
CA GLY A 28 -10.20 18.19 14.92
C GLY A 28 -9.27 17.75 16.04
N VAL A 29 -9.30 16.47 16.41
CA VAL A 29 -8.37 15.92 17.40
C VAL A 29 -6.93 15.92 16.87
N LEU A 30 -6.70 15.56 15.60
CA LEU A 30 -5.39 15.68 14.94
C LEU A 30 -4.80 17.10 14.96
N GLN A 31 -5.65 18.13 14.87
CA GLN A 31 -5.22 19.54 14.98
C GLN A 31 -4.93 19.93 16.44
N ALA A 32 -5.69 19.38 17.39
CA ALA A 32 -5.50 19.63 18.82
C ALA A 32 -4.22 18.99 19.40
N MET A 33 -3.63 17.99 18.73
CA MET A 33 -2.43 17.28 19.19
C MET A 33 -1.12 18.09 19.12
N GLY A 34 -1.16 19.36 18.68
CA GLY A 34 0.01 20.26 18.64
C GLY A 34 0.85 20.11 17.37
N GLU A 35 1.83 21.00 17.17
CA GLU A 35 2.62 21.12 15.92
C GLU A 35 3.89 20.25 15.88
N THR A 36 4.26 19.59 16.97
CA THR A 36 5.49 18.80 17.07
C THR A 36 5.18 17.31 17.11
N VAL A 37 5.76 16.53 16.19
CA VAL A 37 5.58 15.06 16.15
C VAL A 37 6.32 14.40 17.31
N ASN A 38 5.57 13.81 18.25
CA ASN A 38 6.08 12.92 19.29
C ASN A 38 5.94 11.43 18.85
N PRO A 39 6.78 10.50 19.32
CA PRO A 39 6.53 9.05 19.19
C PRO A 39 5.10 8.60 19.52
N ALA A 40 4.44 9.21 20.50
CA ALA A 40 3.03 8.95 20.82
C ALA A 40 2.09 9.34 19.66
N ASP A 41 2.43 10.40 18.91
CA ASP A 41 1.70 10.88 17.76
C ASP A 41 1.94 9.98 16.54
N ILE A 42 3.16 9.45 16.35
CA ILE A 42 3.44 8.47 15.28
C ILE A 42 2.53 7.25 15.41
N ALA A 43 2.32 6.76 16.64
CA ALA A 43 1.35 5.68 16.89
C ALA A 43 -0.08 6.11 16.54
N THR A 44 -0.47 7.36 16.81
CA THR A 44 -1.76 7.93 16.39
C THR A 44 -1.90 7.96 14.87
N TYR A 45 -0.91 8.53 14.19
CA TYR A 45 -0.84 8.62 12.72
C TYR A 45 -0.94 7.23 12.09
N ASN A 46 -0.26 6.24 12.66
CA ASN A 46 -0.34 4.85 12.21
C ASN A 46 -1.78 4.30 12.31
N VAL A 47 -2.44 4.48 13.47
CA VAL A 47 -3.83 4.05 13.66
C VAL A 47 -4.78 4.73 12.66
N ILE A 48 -4.60 6.04 12.42
CA ILE A 48 -5.43 6.81 11.50
C ILE A 48 -5.24 6.32 10.06
N ILE A 49 -3.99 6.23 9.61
CA ILE A 49 -3.63 5.73 8.28
C ILE A 49 -4.18 4.32 8.07
N GLN A 50 -4.04 3.44 9.07
CA GLN A 50 -4.57 2.09 9.01
C GLN A 50 -6.09 2.05 8.90
N GLY A 51 -6.78 2.82 9.74
CA GLY A 51 -8.24 2.86 9.73
C GLY A 51 -8.80 3.46 8.45
N LEU A 52 -8.24 4.58 7.97
CA LEU A 52 -8.61 5.20 6.70
C LEU A 52 -8.34 4.28 5.52
N GLY A 53 -7.19 3.60 5.50
CA GLY A 53 -6.83 2.63 4.47
C GLY A 53 -7.81 1.45 4.43
N LYS A 54 -8.20 0.91 5.58
CA LYS A 54 -9.22 -0.16 5.69
C LYS A 54 -10.60 0.29 5.21
N MET A 55 -10.93 1.57 5.36
CA MET A 55 -12.16 2.18 4.86
C MET A 55 -12.11 2.57 3.37
N GLY A 56 -11.00 2.31 2.68
CA GLY A 56 -10.82 2.74 1.28
C GLY A 56 -10.68 4.26 1.11
N ARG A 57 -10.49 5.02 2.19
CA ARG A 57 -10.33 6.48 2.17
C ARG A 57 -8.88 6.88 1.89
N ALA A 58 -8.35 6.40 0.77
CA ALA A 58 -6.95 6.57 0.39
C ALA A 58 -6.53 8.04 0.26
N ASP A 59 -7.42 8.93 -0.22
CA ASP A 59 -7.13 10.38 -0.30
C ASP A 59 -6.84 10.99 1.07
N LEU A 60 -7.65 10.64 2.07
CA LEU A 60 -7.47 11.14 3.42
C LEU A 60 -6.26 10.51 4.10
N ALA A 61 -6.01 9.22 3.86
CA ALA A 61 -4.84 8.54 4.38
C ALA A 61 -3.54 9.18 3.82
N ASN A 62 -3.52 9.55 2.54
CA ASN A 62 -2.43 10.31 1.94
C ASN A 62 -2.30 11.73 2.51
N ALA A 63 -3.41 12.46 2.73
CA ALA A 63 -3.35 13.79 3.34
C ALA A 63 -2.77 13.75 4.77
N VAL A 64 -3.09 12.71 5.53
CA VAL A 64 -2.52 12.47 6.87
C VAL A 64 -1.03 12.14 6.78
N LEU A 65 -0.60 11.37 5.77
CA LEU A 65 0.82 11.15 5.47
C LEU A 65 1.55 12.45 5.14
N ASP A 66 0.98 13.27 4.25
CA ASP A 66 1.61 14.54 3.83
C ASP A 66 1.82 15.47 5.03
N LYS A 67 0.86 15.48 5.97
CA LYS A 67 0.99 16.20 7.23
C LYS A 67 2.14 15.64 8.08
N LEU A 68 2.16 14.33 8.32
CA LEU A 68 3.21 13.66 9.11
C LEU A 68 4.61 13.96 8.54
N MET A 69 4.78 13.90 7.22
CA MET A 69 6.04 14.17 6.55
C MET A 69 6.46 15.65 6.65
N LYS A 70 5.52 16.60 6.53
CA LYS A 70 5.79 18.04 6.68
C LYS A 70 6.24 18.41 8.08
N GLU A 71 5.75 17.70 9.09
CA GLU A 71 6.11 17.92 10.49
C GLU A 71 7.39 17.15 10.91
N GLY A 72 8.11 16.58 9.94
CA GLY A 72 9.38 15.86 10.17
C GLY A 72 9.23 14.44 10.69
N GLY A 73 8.02 13.89 10.66
CA GLY A 73 7.74 12.50 11.01
C GLY A 73 8.20 11.52 9.93
N TYR A 74 8.20 10.23 10.30
CA TYR A 74 8.54 9.13 9.40
C TYR A 74 7.45 8.07 9.40
N LEU A 75 7.35 7.34 8.31
CA LEU A 75 6.49 6.17 8.22
C LEU A 75 7.26 4.92 8.64
N ASP A 76 6.54 3.97 9.23
CA ASP A 76 7.01 2.61 9.40
C ASP A 76 6.52 1.72 8.25
N ILE A 77 7.04 0.49 8.20
CA ILE A 77 6.69 -0.50 7.17
C ILE A 77 5.18 -0.81 7.15
N VAL A 78 4.52 -0.80 8.30
CA VAL A 78 3.09 -1.13 8.43
C VAL A 78 2.23 -0.03 7.81
N MET A 79 2.59 1.24 8.03
CA MET A 79 1.93 2.39 7.41
C MET A 79 2.06 2.35 5.89
N TYR A 80 3.27 2.12 5.36
CA TYR A 80 3.50 1.99 3.92
C TYR A 80 2.66 0.86 3.32
N ASN A 81 2.71 -0.34 3.90
CA ASN A 81 1.95 -1.49 3.42
C ASN A 81 0.44 -1.24 3.41
N THR A 82 -0.07 -0.54 4.43
CA THR A 82 -1.48 -0.21 4.52
C THR A 82 -1.90 0.77 3.41
N LEU A 83 -1.12 1.81 3.15
CA LEU A 83 -1.41 2.79 2.12
C LEU A 83 -1.29 2.20 0.71
N ILE A 84 -0.26 1.41 0.44
CA ILE A 84 -0.07 0.70 -0.83
C ILE A 84 -1.29 -0.19 -1.12
N ASN A 85 -1.76 -0.95 -0.13
CA ASN A 85 -2.95 -1.79 -0.27
C ASN A 85 -4.22 -0.96 -0.51
N ALA A 86 -4.41 0.13 0.25
CA ALA A 86 -5.57 0.99 0.13
C ALA A 86 -5.66 1.66 -1.25
N LEU A 87 -4.55 2.21 -1.74
CA LEU A 87 -4.45 2.79 -3.08
C LEU A 87 -4.66 1.74 -4.17
N GLY A 88 -4.09 0.55 -3.98
CA GLY A 88 -4.28 -0.57 -4.90
C GLY A 88 -5.75 -0.98 -5.04
N LYS A 89 -6.47 -1.11 -3.93
CA LYS A 89 -7.92 -1.37 -3.91
C LYS A 89 -8.75 -0.25 -4.52
N ALA A 90 -8.28 0.99 -4.42
CA ALA A 90 -8.90 2.14 -5.07
C ALA A 90 -8.54 2.27 -6.57
N GLY A 91 -7.77 1.33 -7.14
CA GLY A 91 -7.31 1.37 -8.53
C GLY A 91 -6.22 2.41 -8.81
N ARG A 92 -5.69 3.07 -7.78
CA ARG A 92 -4.65 4.12 -7.86
C ARG A 92 -3.25 3.50 -7.86
N ILE A 93 -3.02 2.58 -8.79
CA ILE A 93 -1.83 1.71 -8.83
C ILE A 93 -0.53 2.51 -8.94
N ASP A 94 -0.53 3.60 -9.72
CA ASP A 94 0.67 4.41 -9.94
C ASP A 94 1.11 5.16 -8.67
N GLU A 95 0.15 5.53 -7.81
CA GLU A 95 0.44 6.12 -6.50
C GLU A 95 0.95 5.07 -5.51
N ALA A 96 0.39 3.86 -5.55
CA ALA A 96 0.93 2.72 -4.77
C ALA A 96 2.40 2.43 -5.14
N ASN A 97 2.74 2.49 -6.43
CA ASN A 97 4.12 2.35 -6.90
C ASN A 97 5.02 3.49 -6.40
N LYS A 98 4.53 4.73 -6.36
CA LYS A 98 5.29 5.88 -5.81
C LYS A 98 5.59 5.68 -4.33
N LEU A 99 4.63 5.23 -3.54
CA LEU A 99 4.85 4.92 -2.12
C LEU A 99 5.88 3.80 -1.93
N PHE A 100 5.87 2.77 -2.77
CA PHE A 100 6.90 1.74 -2.73
C PHE A 100 8.30 2.30 -3.03
N GLN A 101 8.44 3.21 -4.00
CA GLN A 101 9.73 3.86 -4.25
C GLN A 101 10.13 4.75 -3.08
N GLN A 102 9.20 5.53 -2.53
CA GLN A 102 9.43 6.39 -1.37
C GLN A 102 9.90 5.59 -0.15
N MET A 103 9.30 4.43 0.11
CA MET A 103 9.70 3.49 1.16
C MET A 103 11.18 3.13 1.03
N LYS A 104 11.61 2.73 -0.17
CA LYS A 104 13.01 2.39 -0.46
C LYS A 104 13.95 3.58 -0.30
N THR A 105 13.58 4.76 -0.84
CA THR A 105 14.42 5.96 -0.72
C THR A 105 14.51 6.48 0.71
N SER A 106 13.52 6.14 1.56
CA SER A 106 13.52 6.43 3.00
C SER A 106 14.34 5.41 3.81
N GLY A 107 15.03 4.47 3.16
CA GLY A 107 15.85 3.46 3.81
C GLY A 107 15.05 2.32 4.46
N ILE A 108 13.75 2.21 4.18
CA ILE A 108 12.91 1.13 4.71
C ILE A 108 12.92 -0.01 3.70
N ASN A 109 13.38 -1.17 4.15
CA ASN A 109 13.42 -2.36 3.31
C ASN A 109 12.01 -2.96 3.15
N PRO A 110 11.53 -3.14 1.91
CA PRO A 110 10.29 -3.88 1.66
C PRO A 110 10.38 -5.31 2.19
N ASP A 111 9.30 -5.78 2.80
CA ASP A 111 9.15 -7.14 3.32
C ASP A 111 8.21 -7.99 2.45
N VAL A 112 8.03 -9.24 2.87
CA VAL A 112 7.12 -10.21 2.22
C VAL A 112 5.70 -9.65 2.08
N VAL A 113 5.21 -8.91 3.09
CA VAL A 113 3.87 -8.29 3.06
C VAL A 113 3.82 -7.21 1.98
N THR A 114 4.86 -6.38 1.87
CA THR A 114 4.99 -5.32 0.88
C THR A 114 4.91 -5.90 -0.54
N TYR A 115 5.74 -6.89 -0.84
CA TYR A 115 5.80 -7.50 -2.16
C TYR A 115 4.51 -8.22 -2.52
N ASN A 116 3.95 -9.03 -1.61
CA ASN A 116 2.70 -9.72 -1.86
C ASN A 116 1.55 -8.74 -2.13
N THR A 117 1.49 -7.62 -1.39
CA THR A 117 0.50 -6.57 -1.63
C THR A 117 0.63 -6.00 -3.03
N LEU A 118 1.85 -5.67 -3.48
CA LEU A 118 2.09 -5.12 -4.83
C LEU A 118 1.76 -6.14 -5.92
N ILE A 119 2.18 -7.41 -5.75
CA ILE A 119 1.87 -8.49 -6.69
C ILE A 119 0.35 -8.66 -6.83
N GLU A 120 -0.38 -8.71 -5.71
CA GLU A 120 -1.84 -8.84 -5.69
C GLU A 120 -2.53 -7.67 -6.39
N VAL A 121 -2.14 -6.44 -6.03
CA VAL A 121 -2.69 -5.20 -6.58
C VAL A 121 -2.49 -5.12 -8.09
N HIS A 122 -1.28 -5.44 -8.58
CA HIS A 122 -0.99 -5.44 -10.01
C HIS A 122 -1.68 -6.58 -10.77
N SER A 123 -1.76 -7.77 -10.17
CA SER A 123 -2.46 -8.91 -10.77
C SER A 123 -3.95 -8.63 -10.94
N LYS A 124 -4.61 -8.07 -9.92
CA LYS A 124 -6.03 -7.68 -9.98
C LYS A 124 -6.29 -6.55 -10.99
N ALA A 125 -5.31 -5.68 -11.21
CA ALA A 125 -5.37 -4.65 -12.24
C ALA A 125 -5.05 -5.16 -13.67
N GLY A 126 -4.78 -6.46 -13.85
CA GLY A 126 -4.37 -7.04 -15.13
C GLY A 126 -2.96 -6.64 -15.58
N ARG A 127 -2.17 -5.98 -14.71
CA ARG A 127 -0.79 -5.56 -14.98
C ARG A 127 0.19 -6.70 -14.68
N LEU A 128 0.01 -7.84 -15.35
CA LEU A 128 0.70 -9.10 -15.04
C LEU A 128 2.24 -8.98 -15.15
N LYS A 129 2.74 -8.17 -16.08
CA LYS A 129 4.18 -7.91 -16.23
C LYS A 129 4.76 -7.19 -15.01
N ASP A 130 4.02 -6.23 -14.45
CA ASP A 130 4.44 -5.49 -13.27
C ASP A 130 4.34 -6.39 -12.02
N ALA A 131 3.28 -7.19 -11.90
CA ALA A 131 3.17 -8.20 -10.85
C ALA A 131 4.37 -9.17 -10.86
N TYR A 132 4.74 -9.68 -12.04
CA TYR A 132 5.93 -10.54 -12.19
C TYR A 132 7.23 -9.81 -11.84
N LYS A 133 7.34 -8.52 -12.18
CA LYS A 133 8.49 -7.70 -11.78
C LYS A 133 8.64 -7.62 -10.26
N PHE A 134 7.54 -7.40 -9.53
CA PHE A 134 7.57 -7.36 -8.07
C PHE A 134 7.91 -8.71 -7.44
N LEU A 135 7.42 -9.81 -8.03
CA LEU A 135 7.82 -11.16 -7.65
C LEU A 135 9.34 -11.37 -7.82
N LYS A 136 9.90 -10.96 -8.95
CA LYS A 136 11.35 -11.05 -9.16
C LYS A 136 12.11 -10.22 -8.12
N MET A 137 11.66 -9.00 -7.84
CA MET A 137 12.26 -8.15 -6.80
C MET A 137 12.18 -8.77 -5.40
N MET A 138 11.11 -9.49 -5.08
CA MET A 138 10.95 -10.22 -3.83
C MET A 138 12.01 -11.32 -3.70
N LEU A 139 12.20 -12.11 -4.76
CA LEU A 139 13.21 -13.18 -4.82
C LEU A 139 14.63 -12.62 -4.73
N ASP A 140 14.93 -11.57 -5.49
CA ASP A 140 16.24 -10.90 -5.49
C ASP A 140 16.56 -10.27 -4.12
N ALA A 141 15.55 -9.87 -3.36
CA ALA A 141 15.67 -9.36 -2.00
C ALA A 141 15.79 -10.46 -0.92
N GLY A 142 15.80 -11.75 -1.31
CA GLY A 142 15.84 -12.89 -0.39
C GLY A 142 14.57 -13.08 0.44
N CYS A 143 13.46 -12.43 0.06
CA CYS A 143 12.17 -12.61 0.70
C CYS A 143 11.55 -13.92 0.20
N ALA A 144 11.45 -14.92 1.06
CA ALA A 144 10.91 -16.23 0.67
C ALA A 144 9.43 -16.11 0.24
N PRO A 145 9.08 -16.62 -0.96
CA PRO A 145 7.68 -16.81 -1.36
C PRO A 145 6.90 -17.55 -0.28
N ASN A 146 5.65 -17.14 -0.05
CA ASN A 146 4.71 -17.92 0.76
C ASN A 146 3.62 -18.53 -0.15
N HIS A 147 2.70 -19.31 0.43
CA HIS A 147 1.62 -19.94 -0.33
C HIS A 147 0.85 -18.95 -1.23
N VAL A 148 0.68 -17.68 -0.81
CA VAL A 148 0.02 -16.65 -1.63
C VAL A 148 0.88 -16.26 -2.84
N THR A 149 2.19 -16.19 -2.64
CA THR A 149 3.15 -15.93 -3.72
C THR A 149 3.14 -17.07 -4.75
N ASP A 150 3.13 -18.33 -4.30
CA ASP A 150 3.14 -19.51 -5.19
C ASP A 150 1.85 -19.62 -6.02
N THR A 151 0.68 -19.43 -5.41
CA THR A 151 -0.59 -19.44 -6.16
C THR A 151 -0.68 -18.28 -7.16
N THR A 152 -0.10 -17.13 -6.82
CA THR A 152 -0.05 -15.98 -7.73
C THR A 152 0.93 -16.23 -8.88
N LEU A 153 2.04 -16.91 -8.65
CA LEU A 153 3.00 -17.30 -9.68
C LEU A 153 2.37 -18.26 -10.69
N ASP A 154 1.70 -19.30 -10.20
CA ASP A 154 0.98 -20.28 -11.01
C ASP A 154 -0.11 -19.63 -11.89
N PHE A 155 -0.81 -18.64 -11.33
CA PHE A 155 -1.78 -17.83 -12.05
C PHE A 155 -1.13 -16.93 -13.11
N LEU A 156 -0.07 -16.21 -12.75
CA LEU A 156 0.64 -15.31 -13.65
C LEU A 156 1.25 -16.07 -14.85
N GLU A 157 1.82 -17.25 -14.63
CA GLU A 157 2.39 -18.08 -15.69
C GLU A 157 1.33 -18.53 -16.70
N LYS A 158 0.17 -19.02 -16.20
CA LYS A 158 -0.95 -19.44 -17.07
C LYS A 158 -1.48 -18.29 -17.90
N GLU A 159 -1.66 -17.11 -17.31
CA GLU A 159 -2.22 -15.98 -18.04
C GLU A 159 -1.21 -15.35 -19.02
N ILE A 160 0.09 -15.36 -18.70
CA ILE A 160 1.15 -14.97 -19.64
C ILE A 160 1.17 -15.92 -20.85
N GLU A 161 1.04 -17.23 -20.64
CA GLU A 161 1.06 -18.21 -21.73
C GLU A 161 -0.18 -18.08 -22.63
N LYS A 162 -1.35 -17.85 -22.04
CA LYS A 162 -2.58 -17.55 -22.77
C LYS A 162 -2.47 -16.28 -23.62
N LEU A 163 -1.86 -15.21 -23.09
CA LEU A 163 -1.60 -13.97 -23.83
C LEU A 163 -0.63 -14.21 -25.01
N ARG A 164 0.38 -15.05 -24.84
CA ARG A 164 1.30 -15.44 -25.93
C ARG A 164 0.56 -16.19 -27.03
N TYR A 165 -0.30 -17.12 -26.67
CA TYR A 165 -1.10 -17.88 -27.64
C TYR A 165 -2.04 -16.97 -28.45
N GLN A 166 -2.78 -16.08 -27.78
CA GLN A 166 -3.66 -15.11 -28.46
C GLN A 166 -2.90 -14.18 -29.41
N LYS A 167 -1.73 -13.69 -28.99
CA LYS A 167 -0.90 -12.85 -29.87
C LYS A 167 -0.42 -13.62 -31.10
N ALA A 168 -0.04 -14.89 -30.94
CA ALA A 168 0.39 -15.75 -32.03
C ALA A 168 -0.76 -16.08 -33.01
N SER A 169 -1.98 -16.29 -32.53
CA SER A 169 -3.15 -16.53 -33.39
C SER A 169 -3.54 -15.29 -34.20
N ILE A 170 -3.54 -14.10 -33.59
CA ILE A 170 -3.80 -12.83 -34.31
C ILE A 170 -2.75 -12.58 -35.40
N MET A 171 -1.46 -12.83 -35.09
CA MET A 171 -0.39 -12.68 -36.08
C MET A 171 -0.49 -13.66 -37.27
N ARG A 172 -1.09 -14.84 -37.07
CA ARG A 172 -1.36 -15.79 -38.15
C ARG A 172 -2.53 -15.30 -39.01
N SER A 173 -3.65 -14.91 -38.40
CA SER A 173 -4.82 -14.36 -39.10
C SER A 173 -4.47 -13.17 -40.00
N ASN A 174 -3.68 -12.21 -39.51
CA ASN A 174 -3.32 -11.03 -40.30
C ASN A 174 -2.38 -11.31 -41.49
N ARG A 175 -1.67 -12.44 -41.51
CA ARG A 175 -0.85 -12.86 -42.68
C ARG A 175 -1.71 -13.48 -43.78
N ASP A 176 -2.78 -14.17 -43.38
CA ASP A 176 -3.70 -14.83 -44.30
C ASP A 176 -4.61 -13.79 -45.00
N ASP A 177 -4.89 -12.66 -44.35
CA ASP A 177 -5.70 -11.56 -44.93
C ASP A 177 -4.91 -10.58 -45.84
N THR A 178 -3.58 -10.68 -45.89
CA THR A 178 -2.71 -9.78 -46.68
C THR A 178 -2.00 -10.47 -47.85
N SER A 179 -2.34 -11.73 -48.13
CA SER A 179 -1.80 -12.55 -49.21
C SER A 179 -2.76 -12.69 -50.39
#